data_AF-A0A2V6WGN1-F1
#
_entry.id   AF-A0A2V6WGN1-F1
#
_cell.length_a   1.000
_cell.length_b   1.000
_cell.length_c   1.000
_cell.angle_alpha   90.00
_cell.angle_beta   90.00
_cell.angle_gamma   90.00
#
_symmetry.space_group_name_H-M   'P 1'
#
loop_
_entity.id
_entity.type
_entity.pdbx_description
1 polymer ?
#
loop_
_entity_poly.entity_id
_entity_poly.type
_entity_poly.pdbx_seq_one_letter_code
_entity_poly.pdbx_strand_id
1 'polypeptide(L)'
;MEEPPTHRTLRANAREALRARTLPIRRADRMWGGRGDGAECSLCHAPVKPDELEFELEYILADGLAKHHVHVHCFTAWERERDNVLAQDGLHQSA
;
A
#
# COMPACT_ATOMS: atom_id res chain seq x y z
N MET A 1 -0.23 24.87 3.63
CA MET A 1 0.81 23.94 3.14
C MET A 1 0.68 22.71 3.99
N GLU A 2 0.16 21.62 3.43
CA GLU A 2 0.03 20.35 4.17
C GLU A 2 1.44 19.75 4.27
N GLU A 3 1.92 19.54 5.50
CA GLU A 3 3.24 18.93 5.73
C GLU A 3 3.19 17.44 5.31
N PRO A 4 4.20 16.92 4.59
CA PRO A 4 4.19 15.54 4.15
C PRO A 4 4.19 14.57 5.34
N PRO A 5 3.43 13.46 5.27
CA PRO A 5 3.30 12.53 6.38
C PRO A 5 4.64 11.86 6.71
N THR A 6 4.96 11.78 8.00
CA THR A 6 6.19 11.13 8.49
C THR A 6 6.14 9.61 8.33
N HIS A 7 7.30 8.94 8.34
CA HIS A 7 7.40 7.48 8.27
C HIS A 7 6.59 6.75 9.37
N ARG A 8 6.49 7.32 10.58
CA ARG A 8 5.71 6.72 11.68
C ARG A 8 4.21 6.77 11.37
N THR A 9 3.76 7.85 10.74
CA THR A 9 2.39 8.01 10.26
C THR A 9 2.08 7.01 9.14
N LEU A 10 3.00 6.83 8.18
CA LEU A 10 2.81 5.86 7.08
C LEU A 10 2.61 4.43 7.58
N ARG A 11 3.38 4.01 8.60
CA ARG A 11 3.20 2.69 9.24
C ARG A 11 1.85 2.56 9.94
N ALA A 12 1.33 3.64 10.54
CA ALA A 12 -0.01 3.63 11.14
C ALA A 12 -1.10 3.48 10.08
N ASN A 13 -1.01 4.24 8.99
CA ASN A 13 -1.92 4.15 7.85
C ASN A 13 -1.87 2.75 7.22
N ALA A 14 -0.68 2.16 7.08
CA ALA A 14 -0.51 0.79 6.59
C ALA A 14 -1.26 -0.24 7.45
N ARG A 15 -1.14 -0.17 8.77
CA ARG A 15 -1.88 -1.06 9.67
C ARG A 15 -3.39 -0.84 9.55
N GLU A 16 -3.83 0.40 9.39
CA GLU A 16 -5.24 0.71 9.18
C GLU A 16 -5.75 0.14 7.86
N ALA A 17 -5.02 0.34 6.76
CA ALA A 17 -5.38 -0.18 5.44
C ALA A 17 -5.49 -1.72 5.44
N LEU A 18 -4.61 -2.42 6.16
CA LEU A 18 -4.68 -3.87 6.34
C LEU A 18 -5.91 -4.28 7.16
N ARG A 19 -6.22 -3.56 8.25
CA ARG A 19 -7.42 -3.83 9.07
C ARG A 19 -8.72 -3.57 8.30
N ALA A 20 -8.78 -2.48 7.56
CA ALA A 20 -9.92 -2.07 6.76
C ALA A 20 -10.03 -2.83 5.43
N ARG A 21 -8.98 -3.59 5.06
CA ARG A 21 -8.83 -4.30 3.77
C ARG A 21 -8.97 -3.38 2.55
N THR A 22 -8.58 -2.11 2.68
CA THR A 22 -8.52 -1.17 1.54
C THR A 22 -7.32 -1.46 0.64
N LEU A 23 -6.28 -2.09 1.18
CA LEU A 23 -5.19 -2.70 0.41
C LEU A 23 -5.14 -4.21 0.72
N PRO A 24 -5.12 -5.10 -0.31
CA PRO A 24 -5.15 -6.55 -0.09
C PRO A 24 -3.89 -7.05 0.62
N ILE A 25 -4.01 -7.91 1.64
CA ILE A 25 -2.87 -8.48 2.38
C ILE A 25 -1.93 -9.37 1.53
N ARG A 26 -2.30 -9.73 0.30
CA ARG A 26 -1.46 -10.50 -0.62
C ARG A 26 -0.55 -9.59 -1.45
N ARG A 27 0.49 -10.16 -2.07
CA ARG A 27 1.24 -9.45 -3.10
C ARG A 27 0.33 -9.16 -4.30
N ALA A 28 0.59 -8.03 -4.96
CA ALA A 28 -0.04 -7.70 -6.24
C ALA A 28 0.35 -8.74 -7.29
N ASP A 29 -0.55 -9.01 -8.23
CA ASP A 29 -0.28 -9.94 -9.34
C ASP A 29 0.62 -9.28 -10.38
N ARG A 30 0.48 -7.96 -10.55
CA ARG A 30 1.36 -7.13 -11.39
C ARG A 30 1.71 -5.84 -10.66
N MET A 31 2.92 -5.35 -10.92
CA MET A 31 3.44 -4.12 -10.34
C MET A 31 4.29 -3.37 -11.38
N TRP A 32 4.05 -2.06 -11.50
CA TRP A 32 4.83 -1.17 -12.34
C TRP A 32 5.35 0.00 -11.51
N GLY A 33 6.58 0.42 -11.79
CA GLY A 33 7.17 1.62 -11.19
C GLY A 33 7.22 2.74 -12.21
N GLY A 34 6.88 3.96 -11.80
CA GLY A 34 6.76 5.09 -12.71
C GLY A 34 6.78 6.45 -12.01
N ARG A 35 6.57 7.48 -12.82
CA ARG A 35 6.27 8.84 -12.33
C ARG A 35 4.78 8.93 -12.06
N GLY A 36 4.38 9.64 -11.01
CA GLY A 36 2.98 9.85 -10.69
C GLY A 36 2.17 10.45 -11.84
N ASP A 37 0.92 10.03 -12.00
CA ASP A 37 -0.02 10.64 -12.94
C ASP A 37 -1.01 11.62 -12.28
N GLY A 38 -0.89 11.81 -10.96
CA GLY A 38 -1.81 12.59 -10.13
C GLY A 38 -2.88 11.75 -9.43
N ALA A 39 -2.91 10.42 -9.63
CA ALA A 39 -3.82 9.53 -8.93
C ALA A 39 -3.65 9.58 -7.41
N GLU A 40 -4.75 9.33 -6.70
CA GLU A 40 -4.75 9.31 -5.24
C GLU A 40 -3.99 8.09 -4.72
N CYS A 41 -3.00 8.32 -3.85
CA CYS A 41 -2.29 7.26 -3.16
C CYS A 41 -3.25 6.49 -2.24
N SER A 42 -3.43 5.19 -2.48
CA SER A 42 -4.34 4.32 -1.72
C SER A 42 -3.97 4.12 -0.25
N LEU A 43 -2.87 4.72 0.23
CA LEU A 43 -2.43 4.65 1.63
C LEU A 43 -2.52 5.98 2.39
N CYS A 44 -2.00 7.06 1.80
CA CYS A 44 -2.00 8.37 2.46
C CYS A 44 -3.10 9.30 1.94
N HIS A 45 -3.80 8.92 0.88
CA HIS A 45 -4.86 9.68 0.21
C HIS A 45 -4.40 11.04 -0.36
N ALA A 46 -3.09 11.26 -0.45
CA ALA A 46 -2.52 12.39 -1.18
C ALA A 46 -2.31 12.00 -2.66
N PRO A 47 -2.47 12.94 -3.62
CA PRO A 47 -2.17 12.68 -5.02
C PRO A 47 -0.68 12.37 -5.20
N VAL A 48 -0.35 11.39 -6.04
CA VAL A 48 1.03 11.10 -6.44
C VAL A 48 1.37 11.96 -7.65
N LYS A 49 2.15 13.02 -7.43
CA LYS A 49 2.40 14.02 -8.46
C LYS A 49 3.38 13.52 -9.52
N PRO A 50 3.40 14.14 -10.72
CA PRO A 50 4.35 13.77 -11.76
C PRO A 50 5.82 13.87 -11.38
N ASP A 51 6.20 14.74 -10.44
CA ASP A 51 7.56 14.85 -9.90
C ASP A 51 7.88 13.82 -8.80
N GLU A 52 6.90 13.02 -8.39
CA GLU A 52 7.04 11.94 -7.41
C GLU A 52 7.11 10.56 -8.10
N LEU A 53 7.69 9.59 -7.40
CA LEU A 53 7.71 8.19 -7.85
C LEU A 53 6.53 7.42 -7.27
N GLU A 54 5.93 6.59 -8.10
CA GLU A 54 4.82 5.71 -7.72
C GLU A 54 5.10 4.24 -8.04
N PHE A 55 4.38 3.37 -7.33
CA PHE A 55 4.07 2.03 -7.79
C PHE A 55 2.59 1.93 -8.11
N GLU A 56 2.30 1.36 -9.27
CA GLU A 56 0.97 0.87 -9.64
C GLU A 56 0.88 -0.60 -9.27
N LEU A 57 -0.06 -0.95 -8.41
CA LEU A 57 -0.33 -2.31 -7.97
C LEU A 57 -1.60 -2.81 -8.63
N GLU A 58 -1.56 -3.98 -9.24
CA GLU A 58 -2.75 -4.58 -9.82
C GLU A 58 -3.01 -5.98 -9.28
N TYR A 59 -4.29 -6.20 -8.97
CA TYR A 59 -4.81 -7.41 -8.37
C TYR A 59 -5.90 -7.99 -9.29
N ILE A 60 -5.70 -9.23 -9.73
CA ILE A 60 -6.69 -10.04 -10.42
C ILE A 60 -7.66 -10.59 -9.36
N LEU A 61 -8.93 -10.22 -9.52
CA LEU A 61 -10.05 -10.66 -8.69
C LEU A 61 -10.96 -11.56 -9.52
N ALA A 62 -11.86 -12.29 -8.86
CA ALA A 62 -12.80 -13.19 -9.55
C ALA A 62 -13.75 -12.43 -10.49
N ASP A 63 -14.04 -11.17 -10.17
CA ASP A 63 -14.98 -10.28 -10.85
C ASP A 63 -14.31 -9.14 -11.62
N GLY A 64 -12.97 -9.07 -11.66
CA GLY A 64 -12.28 -8.03 -12.43
C GLY A 64 -10.84 -7.75 -12.01
N LEU A 65 -10.40 -6.51 -12.23
CA LEU A 65 -9.08 -6.00 -11.90
C LEU A 65 -9.22 -4.85 -10.91
N ALA A 66 -8.50 -4.91 -9.79
CA ALA A 66 -8.32 -3.78 -8.89
C ALA A 66 -6.93 -3.17 -9.10
N LYS A 67 -6.89 -1.84 -9.23
CA LYS A 67 -5.66 -1.06 -9.37
C LYS A 67 -5.52 -0.09 -8.21
N HIS A 68 -4.30 0.03 -7.70
CA HIS A 68 -3.95 0.96 -6.64
C HIS A 68 -2.68 1.72 -7.01
N HIS A 69 -2.73 3.03 -6.86
CA HIS A 69 -1.57 3.90 -6.97
C HIS A 69 -1.03 4.15 -5.57
N VAL A 70 0.29 4.07 -5.39
CA VAL A 70 0.92 4.35 -4.10
C VAL A 70 2.26 5.02 -4.29
N HIS A 71 2.58 6.02 -3.45
CA HIS A 71 3.95 6.51 -3.34
C HIS A 71 4.90 5.37 -2.95
N VAL A 72 6.15 5.42 -3.41
CA VAL A 72 7.17 4.40 -3.06
C VAL A 72 7.34 4.24 -1.54
N HIS A 73 7.40 5.34 -0.78
CA HIS A 73 7.52 5.28 0.69
C HIS A 73 6.28 4.70 1.37
N CYS A 74 5.09 4.99 0.83
CA CYS A 74 3.84 4.41 1.29
C CYS A 74 3.83 2.90 1.04
N PHE A 75 4.25 2.46 -0.15
CA PHE A 75 4.38 1.04 -0.48
C PHE A 75 5.31 0.32 0.49
N THR A 76 6.49 0.85 0.79
CA THR A 76 7.43 0.22 1.74
C THR A 76 6.84 0.10 3.15
N ALA A 77 6.10 1.12 3.61
CA ALA A 77 5.44 1.06 4.91
C ALA A 77 4.35 -0.03 4.94
N TRP A 78 3.55 -0.12 3.88
CA TRP A 78 2.53 -1.15 3.71
C TRP A 78 3.14 -2.56 3.63
N GLU A 79 4.16 -2.76 2.81
CA GLU A 79 4.82 -4.05 2.64
C GLU A 79 5.33 -4.59 3.99
N ARG A 80 5.94 -3.71 4.78
CA ARG A 80 6.48 -4.08 6.09
C ARG A 80 5.40 -4.46 7.09
N GLU A 81 4.24 -3.81 7.08
CA GLU A 81 3.13 -4.22 7.97
C GLU A 81 2.45 -5.50 7.49
N ARG A 82 2.35 -5.69 6.18
CA ARG A 82 1.83 -6.93 5.61
C ARG A 82 2.67 -8.13 6.05
N ASP A 83 3.99 -8.02 5.93
CA ASP A 83 4.90 -9.09 6.34
C ASP A 83 4.84 -9.33 7.87
N ASN A 84 4.66 -8.27 8.66
CA ASN A 84 4.44 -8.40 10.11
C ASN A 84 3.16 -9.18 10.43
N VAL A 85 2.04 -8.90 9.75
CA VAL A 85 0.77 -9.61 9.96
C VAL A 85 0.90 -11.08 9.57
N LEU A 86 1.50 -11.37 8.41
CA LEU A 86 1.71 -12.76 7.96
C LEU A 86 2.61 -13.55 8.93
N ALA A 87 3.64 -12.92 9.48
CA ALA A 87 4.49 -13.53 10.50
C ALA A 87 3.73 -13.80 11.81
N GLN A 88 2.87 -12.87 12.24
CA GLN A 88 2.03 -13.04 13.44
C GLN A 88 0.97 -14.14 13.27
N ASP A 89 0.36 -14.22 12.09
CA ASP A 89 -0.65 -15.21 11.77
C ASP A 89 -0.06 -16.63 11.74
N GLY A 90 1.14 -16.79 11.16
CA GLY A 90 1.88 -18.05 11.22
C GLY A 90 2.30 -18.46 12.64
N LEU A 91 2.59 -17.49 13.52
CA LEU A 91 2.84 -17.74 14.94
C LEU A 91 1.56 -18.14 15.69
N HIS A 92 0.41 -17.54 15.37
CA HIS A 92 -0.88 -17.84 16.03
C HIS A 92 -1.45 -19.19 15.61
N GLN A 93 -1.24 -19.62 14.35
CA GLN A 93 -1.70 -20.92 13.84
C GLN A 93 -0.88 -22.12 14.37
N SER A 94 0.22 -21.87 15.08
CA SER A 94 1.18 -22.90 15.54
C SER A 94 1.09 -23.19 17.05
N ALA A 95 0.08 -22.68 17.75
CA ALA A 95 -0.13 -22.83 19.20
C ALA A 95 -1.49 -23.47 19.50
#